data_AF-A0A1F6HUP8-F1
#
_entry.id   AF-A0A1F6HUP8-F1
#
_cell.length_a   1.000
_cell.length_b   1.000
_cell.length_c   1.000
_cell.angle_alpha   90.00
_cell.angle_beta   90.00
_cell.angle_gamma   90.00
#
_symmetry.space_group_name_H-M   'P 1'
#
loop_
_entity.id
_entity.type
_entity.pdbx_description
1 polymer ?
#
loop_
_entity_poly.entity_id
_entity_poly.type
_entity_poly.pdbx_seq_one_letter_code
_entity_poly.pdbx_strand_id
1 'polypeptide(L)'
;MSGVKIELTEKDKEFAIRYVEESGFYKTRLADFLEVSRPTLDKILEENPDFFTSLKRADAVFCKNLIDVVRKKTPTFILRTKYREEFNDTLKFGFDPEAEIQRIKKIIDEGTTKEIEHLE
;
A
#
# COMPACT_ATOMS: atom_id res chain seq x y z
N MET A 1 -6.96 -45.00 -9.01
CA MET A 1 -7.11 -43.59 -9.43
C MET A 1 -5.74 -42.94 -9.27
N SER A 2 -5.06 -42.69 -10.39
CA SER A 2 -3.72 -42.10 -10.42
C SER A 2 -3.77 -40.70 -9.81
N GLY A 3 -3.15 -40.53 -8.64
CA GLY A 3 -3.01 -39.22 -8.00
C GLY A 3 -2.21 -38.32 -8.91
N VAL A 4 -2.85 -37.27 -9.44
CA VAL A 4 -2.16 -36.25 -10.22
C VAL A 4 -1.26 -35.49 -9.23
N LYS A 5 0.03 -35.84 -9.20
CA LYS A 5 1.05 -35.00 -8.58
C LYS A 5 1.24 -33.80 -9.50
N ILE A 6 0.56 -32.69 -9.19
CA ILE A 6 0.79 -31.41 -9.84
C ILE A 6 1.92 -30.73 -9.07
N GLU A 7 3.16 -31.12 -9.37
CA GLU A 7 4.31 -30.31 -8.99
C GLU A 7 4.39 -29.15 -9.99
N LEU A 8 4.39 -27.91 -9.49
CA LEU A 8 4.55 -26.72 -10.33
C LEU A 8 5.98 -26.70 -10.89
N THR A 9 6.11 -26.41 -12.17
CA THR A 9 7.43 -26.15 -12.76
C THR A 9 7.98 -24.82 -12.25
N GLU A 10 9.29 -24.61 -12.32
CA GLU A 10 9.88 -23.30 -11.97
C GLU A 10 9.29 -22.16 -12.81
N LYS A 11 8.92 -22.43 -14.06
CA LYS A 11 8.26 -21.47 -14.94
C LYS A 11 6.86 -21.09 -14.43
N ASP A 12 6.11 -22.04 -13.90
CA ASP A 12 4.78 -21.78 -13.30
C ASP A 12 4.92 -20.93 -12.04
N LYS A 13 5.95 -21.19 -11.24
CA LYS A 13 6.28 -20.38 -10.05
C LYS A 13 6.64 -18.95 -10.44
N GLU A 14 7.46 -18.75 -11.46
CA GLU A 14 7.79 -17.42 -12.00
C GLU A 14 6.53 -16.69 -12.50
N PHE A 15 5.66 -17.36 -13.25
CA PHE A 15 4.41 -16.77 -13.72
C PHE A 15 3.46 -16.43 -12.57
N ALA A 16 3.36 -17.30 -11.56
CA ALA A 16 2.57 -17.04 -10.36
C ALA A 16 3.05 -15.81 -9.59
N ILE A 17 4.37 -15.65 -9.44
CA ILE A 17 4.97 -14.49 -8.78
C ILE A 17 4.59 -13.22 -9.53
N ARG A 18 4.80 -13.18 -10.85
CA ARG A 18 4.44 -12.02 -11.69
C ARG A 18 2.95 -11.73 -11.66
N TYR A 19 2.10 -12.76 -11.69
CA TYR A 19 0.65 -12.60 -11.55
C TYR A 19 0.29 -11.92 -10.21
N VAL A 20 0.93 -12.32 -9.11
CA VAL A 20 0.70 -11.73 -7.79
C VAL A 20 1.24 -10.30 -7.70
N GLU A 21 2.37 -9.97 -8.34
CA GLU A 21 2.88 -8.60 -8.40
C GLU A 21 1.89 -7.61 -9.05
N GLU A 22 1.12 -8.09 -10.03
CA GLU A 22 0.17 -7.27 -10.79
C GLU A 22 -1.24 -7.25 -10.15
N SER A 23 -1.64 -8.32 -9.47
CA SER A 23 -3.03 -8.53 -9.06
C SER A 23 -3.26 -8.77 -7.56
N GLY A 24 -2.20 -8.93 -6.78
CA GLY A 24 -2.25 -9.23 -5.36
C GLY A 24 -2.44 -10.72 -5.04
N PHE A 25 -2.11 -11.10 -3.80
CA PHE A 25 -2.11 -12.51 -3.39
C PHE A 25 -3.49 -12.98 -2.89
N TYR A 26 -4.28 -13.52 -3.82
CA TYR A 26 -5.56 -14.15 -3.52
C TYR A 26 -5.53 -15.64 -3.87
N LYS A 27 -5.41 -16.52 -2.87
CA LYS A 27 -5.14 -17.94 -3.16
C LYS A 27 -6.25 -18.67 -3.96
N THR A 28 -7.49 -18.17 -4.03
CA THR A 28 -8.51 -18.76 -4.94
C THR A 28 -8.20 -18.40 -6.38
N ARG A 29 -7.95 -17.12 -6.66
CA ARG A 29 -7.61 -16.65 -8.01
C ARG A 29 -6.27 -17.18 -8.48
N LEU A 30 -5.31 -17.33 -7.58
CA LEU A 30 -4.02 -17.95 -7.91
C LEU A 30 -4.18 -19.44 -8.24
N ALA A 31 -5.06 -20.15 -7.53
CA ALA A 31 -5.35 -21.55 -7.83
C ALA A 31 -6.02 -21.67 -9.21
N ASP A 32 -6.99 -20.80 -9.51
CA ASP A 32 -7.64 -20.72 -10.82
C ASP A 32 -6.63 -20.39 -11.93
N PHE A 33 -5.72 -19.42 -11.71
CA PHE A 33 -4.67 -19.04 -12.66
C PHE A 33 -3.69 -20.18 -12.97
N LEU A 34 -3.37 -20.98 -11.95
CA LEU A 34 -2.48 -22.14 -12.09
C LEU A 34 -3.22 -23.42 -12.53
N GLU A 35 -4.53 -23.33 -12.80
CA GLU A 35 -5.38 -24.47 -13.17
C GLU A 35 -5.33 -25.62 -12.14
N VAL A 36 -5.18 -25.28 -10.85
CA VAL A 36 -5.16 -26.23 -9.74
C VAL A 36 -6.32 -26.01 -8.79
N SER A 37 -6.69 -27.06 -8.05
CA SER A 37 -7.65 -26.91 -6.96
C SER A 37 -7.05 -26.08 -5.83
N ARG A 38 -7.89 -25.35 -5.10
CA ARG A 38 -7.44 -24.59 -3.93
C ARG A 38 -6.74 -25.46 -2.87
N PRO A 39 -7.26 -26.65 -2.50
CA PRO A 39 -6.53 -27.55 -1.61
C PRO A 39 -5.17 -28.00 -2.15
N THR A 40 -5.02 -28.16 -3.47
CA THR A 40 -3.74 -28.49 -4.10
C THR A 40 -2.76 -27.33 -3.96
N LEU A 41 -3.21 -26.09 -4.20
CA LEU A 41 -2.38 -24.91 -3.99
C LEU A 41 -1.93 -24.79 -2.52
N ASP A 42 -2.85 -24.99 -1.57
CA ASP A 42 -2.49 -24.93 -0.14
C ASP A 42 -1.38 -25.94 0.21
N LYS A 43 -1.45 -27.17 -0.31
CA LYS A 43 -0.36 -28.17 -0.15
C LYS A 43 0.95 -27.73 -0.80
N ILE A 44 0.90 -27.22 -2.04
CA ILE A 44 2.09 -26.74 -2.75
C ILE A 44 2.79 -25.64 -1.93
N LEU A 45 2.03 -24.73 -1.34
CA LEU A 45 2.56 -23.63 -0.53
C LEU A 45 3.14 -24.11 0.81
N GLU A 46 2.56 -25.15 1.41
CA GLU A 46 3.11 -25.77 2.63
C GLU A 46 4.42 -26.52 2.33
N GLU A 47 4.49 -27.23 1.20
CA GLU A 47 5.66 -28.01 0.78
C GLU A 47 6.79 -27.12 0.23
N ASN A 48 6.50 -25.89 -0.21
CA ASN A 48 7.46 -24.96 -0.82
C ASN A 48 7.44 -23.59 -0.11
N PRO A 49 8.03 -23.47 1.09
CA PRO A 49 8.02 -22.23 1.88
C PRO A 49 8.76 -21.07 1.18
N ASP A 50 9.78 -21.35 0.38
CA ASP A 50 10.50 -20.34 -0.40
C ASP A 50 9.60 -19.72 -1.49
N PHE A 51 8.81 -20.56 -2.17
CA PHE A 51 7.84 -20.09 -3.15
C PHE A 51 6.76 -19.24 -2.49
N PHE A 52 6.23 -19.68 -1.34
CA PHE A 52 5.27 -18.90 -0.57
C PHE A 52 5.84 -17.55 -0.12
N THR A 53 7.10 -17.51 0.30
CA THR A 53 7.80 -16.27 0.67
C THR A 53 7.92 -15.33 -0.53
N SER A 54 8.26 -15.85 -1.71
CA SER A 54 8.32 -15.06 -2.94
C SER A 54 6.95 -14.48 -3.33
N LEU A 55 5.86 -15.24 -3.17
CA LEU A 55 4.50 -14.73 -3.39
C LEU A 55 4.14 -13.61 -2.40
N LYS A 56 4.59 -13.69 -1.14
CA LYS A 56 4.40 -12.62 -0.15
C LYS A 56 5.19 -11.36 -0.49
N ARG A 57 6.40 -11.49 -1.02
CA ARG A 57 7.17 -10.34 -1.52
C ARG A 57 6.48 -9.69 -2.71
N ALA A 58 5.98 -10.49 -3.65
CA ALA A 58 5.21 -10.00 -4.78
C ALA A 58 3.95 -9.23 -4.34
N ASP A 59 3.23 -9.73 -3.33
CA ASP A 59 2.05 -9.05 -2.77
C ASP A 59 2.39 -7.69 -2.16
N ALA A 60 3.56 -7.57 -1.51
CA ALA A 60 4.05 -6.30 -1.00
C ALA A 60 4.37 -5.31 -2.12
N VAL A 61 4.89 -5.79 -3.26
CA VAL A 61 5.12 -4.97 -4.47
C VAL A 61 3.79 -4.47 -5.03
N PHE A 62 2.79 -5.35 -5.15
CA PHE A 62 1.43 -4.98 -5.55
C PHE A 62 0.86 -3.89 -4.64
N CYS A 63 0.93 -4.07 -3.32
CA CYS A 63 0.45 -3.10 -2.34
C CYS A 63 1.14 -1.74 -2.48
N LYS A 64 2.47 -1.73 -2.66
CA LYS A 64 3.23 -0.50 -2.90
C LYS A 64 2.77 0.21 -4.18
N ASN A 65 2.64 -0.54 -5.27
CA ASN A 65 2.19 0.01 -6.55
C ASN A 65 0.78 0.59 -6.45
N LEU A 66 -0.12 -0.09 -5.73
CA LEU A 66 -1.47 0.41 -5.45
C LEU A 66 -1.43 1.72 -4.67
N ILE A 67 -0.61 1.81 -3.61
CA ILE A 67 -0.42 3.05 -2.84
C ILE A 67 0.11 4.16 -3.73
N ASP A 68 1.11 3.90 -4.56
CA ASP A 68 1.69 4.92 -5.44
C ASP A 68 0.70 5.41 -6.50
N VAL A 69 -0.15 4.52 -7.04
CA VAL A 69 -1.23 4.90 -7.95
C VAL A 69 -2.28 5.75 -7.24
N VAL A 70 -2.71 5.37 -6.04
CA VAL A 70 -3.68 6.15 -5.23
C VAL A 70 -3.08 7.50 -4.83
N ARG A 71 -1.79 7.55 -4.46
CA ARG A 71 -1.07 8.80 -4.16
C ARG A 71 -1.02 9.73 -5.36
N LYS A 72 -0.76 9.21 -6.56
CA LYS A 72 -0.69 10.00 -7.79
C LYS A 72 -2.07 10.48 -8.25
N LYS A 73 -3.10 9.64 -8.14
CA LYS A 73 -4.47 9.94 -8.64
C LYS A 73 -5.33 10.72 -7.65
N THR A 74 -5.04 10.61 -6.36
CA THR A 74 -5.83 11.23 -5.29
C THR A 74 -4.94 11.83 -4.19
N PRO A 75 -4.05 12.80 -4.53
CA PRO A 75 -3.23 13.49 -3.53
C PRO A 75 -4.11 14.11 -2.44
N THR A 76 -5.24 14.70 -2.83
CA THR A 76 -6.18 15.41 -1.97
C THR A 76 -6.80 14.52 -0.89
N PHE A 77 -7.08 13.24 -1.18
CA PHE A 77 -7.59 12.31 -0.18
C PHE A 77 -6.56 12.04 0.92
N ILE A 78 -5.29 11.87 0.54
CA ILE A 78 -4.19 11.61 1.47
C ILE A 78 -3.85 12.87 2.27
N LEU A 79 -3.84 14.04 1.62
CA LEU A 79 -3.65 15.32 2.29
C LEU A 79 -4.79 15.59 3.29
N ARG A 80 -6.05 15.35 2.90
CA ARG A 80 -7.21 15.45 3.82
C ARG A 80 -7.15 14.46 4.97
N THR A 81 -6.59 13.28 4.75
CA THR A 81 -6.47 12.24 5.80
C THR A 81 -5.33 12.55 6.77
N LYS A 82 -4.18 13.03 6.27
CA LYS A 82 -2.99 13.34 7.10
C LYS A 82 -3.02 14.71 7.76
N TYR A 83 -3.50 15.73 7.04
CA TYR A 83 -3.60 17.12 7.49
C TYR A 83 -5.08 17.48 7.68
N ARG A 84 -5.79 16.65 8.44
CA ARG A 84 -7.23 16.77 8.62
C ARG A 84 -7.63 18.12 9.23
N GLU A 85 -6.78 18.71 10.06
CA GLU A 85 -7.00 20.02 10.68
C GLU A 85 -6.90 21.17 9.66
N GLU A 86 -6.01 21.06 8.67
CA GLU A 86 -5.81 22.08 7.63
C GLU A 86 -6.85 21.98 6.49
N PHE A 87 -7.37 20.77 6.24
CA PHE A 87 -8.31 20.49 5.16
C PHE A 87 -9.71 20.08 5.63
N ASN A 88 -10.06 20.31 6.91
CA ASN A 88 -11.42 20.08 7.39
C ASN A 88 -12.36 21.02 6.63
N ASP A 89 -13.16 20.44 5.71
CA ASP A 89 -14.27 21.05 4.96
C ASP A 89 -15.42 21.50 5.89
N THR A 90 -15.15 22.10 7.04
CA THR A 90 -16.07 23.09 7.59
C THR A 90 -15.91 24.35 6.76
N LEU A 91 -16.58 24.38 5.61
CA LEU A 91 -17.05 25.60 4.96
C LEU A 91 -17.95 26.33 5.97
N LYS A 92 -17.33 26.97 6.97
CA LYS A 92 -18.00 27.98 7.77
C LYS A 92 -18.07 29.22 6.89
N PHE A 93 -19.30 29.63 6.58
CA PHE A 93 -19.60 30.98 6.15
C PHE A 93 -18.75 31.99 6.94
N GLY A 94 -17.95 32.80 6.24
CA GLY A 94 -17.07 33.81 6.86
C GLY A 94 -15.57 33.53 6.78
N PHE A 95 -15.08 32.84 5.74
CA PHE A 95 -13.64 32.79 5.46
C PHE A 95 -13.16 34.18 5.00
N ASP A 96 -12.43 34.88 5.87
CA ASP A 96 -11.67 36.09 5.53
C ASP A 96 -10.24 35.67 5.13
N PRO A 97 -9.91 35.69 3.83
CA PRO A 97 -8.62 35.25 3.32
C PRO A 97 -7.45 36.03 3.93
N GLU A 98 -7.65 37.31 4.24
CA GLU A 98 -6.60 38.20 4.71
C GLU A 98 -6.20 37.85 6.15
N ALA A 99 -7.19 37.51 6.98
CA ALA A 99 -6.96 37.07 8.36
C ALA A 99 -6.21 35.73 8.42
N GLU A 100 -6.50 34.80 7.50
CA GLU A 100 -5.83 33.51 7.45
C GLU A 100 -4.37 33.64 6.97
N ILE A 101 -4.13 34.47 5.96
CA ILE A 101 -2.77 34.78 5.48
C ILE A 101 -1.92 35.39 6.60
N GLN A 102 -2.49 36.28 7.41
CA GLN A 102 -1.79 36.87 8.57
C GLN A 102 -1.48 35.85 9.66
N ARG A 103 -2.40 34.91 9.94
CA ARG A 103 -2.16 33.82 10.90
C ARG A 103 -1.01 32.93 10.44
N ILE A 104 -1.00 32.53 9.17
CA ILE A 104 0.04 31.66 8.60
C ILE A 104 1.41 32.36 8.65
N LYS A 105 1.49 33.65 8.28
CA LYS A 105 2.74 34.43 8.40
C LYS A 105 3.28 34.43 9.82
N LYS A 106 2.42 34.67 10.81
CA LYS A 106 2.80 34.69 12.23
C LYS A 106 3.35 33.34 12.72
N ILE A 107 2.76 32.22 12.31
CA ILE A 107 3.24 30.88 12.67
C ILE A 107 4.61 30.58 12.05
N ILE A 108 4.84 31.02 10.81
CA ILE A 108 6.12 30.87 10.12
C ILE A 108 7.20 31.73 10.81
N ASP A 109 6.87 32.96 11.19
CA ASP A 109 7.78 33.86 11.87
C ASP A 109 8.10 33.38 13.30
N GLU A 110 7.11 32.84 14.04
CA GLU A 110 7.31 32.29 15.40
C GLU A 110 7.98 30.90 15.41
N GLY A 111 7.87 30.14 14.31
CA GLY A 111 8.47 28.81 14.16
C GLY A 111 9.97 28.80 13.83
N THR A 112 10.59 29.96 13.62
CA THR A 112 12.00 30.07 13.19
C THR A 112 12.96 30.51 14.31
N THR A 113 12.47 30.81 15.51
CA THR A 113 13.29 31.18 16.68
C THR A 113 12.85 30.44 17.94
N LYS A 114 13.17 29.16 18.02
CA LYS A 114 13.58 28.56 19.29
C LYS A 114 15.02 28.11 19.14
N GLU A 115 15.92 29.07 19.37
CA GLU A 115 17.27 28.76 19.82
C GLU A 115 17.17 27.81 21.01
N ILE A 116 17.92 26.73 20.92
CA ILE A 116 18.08 25.76 21.98
C ILE A 116 18.92 26.45 23.07
N GLU A 117 18.27 27.17 23.99
CA GLU A 117 18.89 27.49 25.28
C GLU A 117 18.89 26.22 26.12
N HIS A 118 19.98 25.45 26.02
CA HIS A 118 20.34 24.49 27.05
C HIS A 118 20.74 25.28 28.30
N LEU A 119 19.85 25.28 29.29
CA LEU A 119 20.21 25.49 30.70
C LEU A 119 21.17 24.37 31.13
N GLU A 120 22.41 24.74 31.43
CA GLU A 120 23.18 24.32 32.62
C GLU A 120 24.37 25.27 32.85
#